data_AF-A0A7U9R0X2-F1
#
_entry.id   AF-A0A7U9R0X2-F1
#
_cell.length_a   1.000
_cell.length_b   1.000
_cell.length_c   1.000
_cell.angle_alpha   90.00
_cell.angle_beta   90.00
_cell.angle_gamma   90.00
#
_symmetry.space_group_name_H-M   'P 1'
#
loop_
_entity.id
_entity.type
_entity.pdbx_description
1 polymer ?
#
loop_
_entity_poly.entity_id
_entity_poly.type
_entity_poly.pdbx_seq_one_letter_code
_entity_poly.pdbx_strand_id
1 'polypeptide(L)'
;MGMYLNSRAPKGCKSYSQYITRIENGIMDDLIAIYENCGLSKDDSAWDALQKIYEQTDGKFMFVLDEWDAVFHMPFISREDQQEYLLFLKWLLKDQPYIVFAYMTGVLPIAKYSSGSEQNMIWYHQRNSVNILAFPMRK
;
A
#
# COMPACT_ATOMS: atom_id res chain seq x y z
N MET A 1 -3.21 -2.28 16.31
CA MET A 1 -3.82 -3.38 15.52
C MET A 1 -2.94 -3.66 14.31
N GLY A 2 -2.74 -4.92 13.94
CA GLY A 2 -1.97 -5.28 12.74
C GLY A 2 -2.89 -5.42 11.53
N MET A 3 -2.61 -4.69 10.45
CA MET A 3 -3.33 -4.82 9.18
C MET A 3 -2.48 -5.63 8.20
N TYR A 4 -3.05 -6.74 7.74
CA TYR A 4 -2.42 -7.64 6.78
C TYR A 4 -3.04 -7.44 5.41
N LEU A 5 -2.22 -7.02 4.44
CA LEU A 5 -2.64 -6.92 3.05
C LEU A 5 -2.18 -8.20 2.32
N ASN A 6 -3.15 -9.02 1.92
CA ASN A 6 -2.88 -10.27 1.21
C ASN A 6 -2.78 -10.02 -0.31
N SER A 7 -1.66 -10.40 -0.93
CA SER A 7 -1.34 -10.23 -2.35
C SER A 7 -2.16 -11.13 -3.30
N ARG A 8 -3.04 -11.99 -2.77
CA ARG A 8 -3.86 -12.90 -3.59
C ARG A 8 -4.88 -12.15 -4.45
N ALA A 9 -4.71 -12.26 -5.76
CA ALA A 9 -5.69 -11.75 -6.73
C ALA A 9 -7.08 -12.40 -6.53
N PRO A 10 -8.18 -11.65 -6.76
CA PRO A 10 -9.52 -12.21 -6.70
C PRO A 10 -9.73 -13.33 -7.74
N LYS A 11 -10.70 -14.22 -7.48
CA LYS A 11 -11.04 -15.29 -8.42
C LYS A 11 -11.43 -14.69 -9.78
N GLY A 12 -10.71 -15.06 -10.83
CA GLY A 12 -10.95 -14.55 -12.18
C GLY A 12 -10.54 -13.08 -12.39
N CYS A 13 -9.60 -12.56 -11.59
CA CYS A 13 -9.04 -11.21 -11.77
C CYS A 13 -8.44 -11.04 -13.17
N LYS A 14 -8.89 -10.01 -13.89
CA LYS A 14 -8.45 -9.68 -15.26
C LYS A 14 -8.04 -8.23 -15.45
N SER A 15 -8.13 -7.39 -14.42
CA SER A 15 -7.76 -5.97 -14.50
C SER A 15 -7.19 -5.47 -13.19
N TYR A 16 -6.43 -4.37 -13.28
CA TYR A 16 -5.96 -3.62 -12.12
C TYR A 16 -7.11 -3.16 -11.21
N SER A 17 -8.19 -2.62 -11.79
CA SER A 17 -9.36 -2.16 -11.03
C SER A 17 -9.96 -3.25 -10.13
N GLN A 18 -10.13 -4.47 -10.65
CA GLN A 18 -10.62 -5.60 -9.85
C GLN A 18 -9.66 -5.95 -8.71
N TYR A 19 -8.35 -5.88 -8.98
CA TYR A 19 -7.32 -6.17 -8.01
C TYR A 19 -7.33 -5.15 -6.86
N ILE A 20 -7.24 -3.86 -7.18
CA ILE A 20 -7.13 -2.81 -6.17
C ILE A 20 -8.42 -2.65 -5.37
N THR A 21 -9.59 -2.72 -6.02
CA THR A 21 -10.89 -2.68 -5.34
C THR A 21 -11.04 -3.84 -4.36
N ARG A 22 -10.51 -5.03 -4.66
CA ARG A 22 -10.56 -6.17 -3.72
C ARG A 22 -9.74 -5.93 -2.46
N ILE A 23 -8.58 -5.27 -2.59
CA ILE A 23 -7.71 -4.92 -1.46
C ILE A 23 -8.38 -3.85 -0.62
N GLU A 24 -8.81 -2.75 -1.24
CA GLU A 24 -9.44 -1.63 -0.55
C GLU A 24 -10.74 -2.03 0.15
N ASN A 25 -11.61 -2.79 -0.52
CA ASN A 25 -12.83 -3.29 0.12
C ASN A 25 -12.53 -4.20 1.31
N GLY A 26 -11.49 -5.03 1.23
CA GLY A 26 -11.08 -5.90 2.32
C GLY A 26 -10.62 -5.10 3.55
N ILE A 27 -9.81 -4.06 3.34
CA ILE A 27 -9.44 -3.12 4.40
C ILE A 27 -10.69 -2.48 5.00
N MET A 28 -11.58 -1.96 4.16
CA MET A 28 -12.77 -1.24 4.62
C MET A 28 -13.76 -2.15 5.34
N ASP A 29 -13.92 -3.40 4.91
CA ASP A 29 -14.72 -4.43 5.62
C ASP A 29 -14.21 -4.60 7.05
N ASP A 30 -12.90 -4.82 7.20
CA ASP A 30 -12.27 -5.03 8.51
C ASP A 30 -12.37 -3.79 9.40
N LEU A 31 -12.11 -2.59 8.87
CA LEU A 31 -12.19 -1.34 9.63
C LEU A 31 -13.61 -1.06 10.10
N ILE A 32 -14.62 -1.23 9.24
CA ILE A 32 -16.03 -1.00 9.62
C ILE A 32 -16.46 -1.98 10.70
N ALA A 33 -16.08 -3.26 10.59
CA ALA A 33 -16.45 -4.27 11.58
C ALA A 33 -15.79 -4.05 12.96
N ILE A 34 -14.56 -3.49 13.00
CA ILE A 34 -13.84 -3.26 14.26
C ILE A 34 -14.21 -1.91 14.87
N TYR A 35 -14.44 -0.89 14.04
CA TYR A 35 -14.62 0.51 14.45
C TYR A 35 -16.03 1.02 14.08
N GLU A 36 -17.06 0.24 14.40
CA GLU A 36 -18.47 0.55 14.09
C GLU A 36 -18.91 1.93 14.60
N ASN A 37 -18.33 2.39 15.72
CA ASN A 37 -18.65 3.66 16.35
C ASN A 37 -17.93 4.88 15.72
N CYS A 38 -17.03 4.66 14.75
CA CYS A 38 -16.27 5.74 14.12
C CYS A 38 -16.98 6.38 12.92
N GLY A 39 -18.20 5.94 12.58
CA GLY A 39 -19.00 6.53 11.50
C GLY A 39 -18.39 6.33 10.11
N LEU A 40 -17.80 5.16 9.88
CA LEU A 40 -17.14 4.81 8.61
C LEU A 40 -18.16 4.45 7.54
N SER A 41 -17.94 4.92 6.31
CA SER A 41 -18.75 4.57 5.13
C SER A 41 -17.98 3.66 4.18
N LYS A 42 -18.69 2.83 3.42
CA LYS A 42 -18.11 2.06 2.31
C LYS A 42 -17.63 2.92 1.15
N ASP A 43 -18.12 4.15 1.06
CA ASP A 43 -17.70 5.12 0.05
C ASP A 43 -16.44 5.89 0.47
N ASP A 44 -16.00 5.76 1.73
CA ASP A 44 -14.73 6.34 2.17
C ASP A 44 -13.57 5.58 1.53
N SER A 45 -12.51 6.32 1.17
CA SER A 45 -11.23 5.69 0.85
C SER A 45 -10.61 5.07 2.10
N ALA A 46 -9.72 4.09 1.91
CA ALA A 46 -9.03 3.45 3.03
C ALA A 46 -8.25 4.45 3.90
N TRP A 47 -7.57 5.43 3.31
CA TRP A 47 -6.80 6.42 4.06
C TRP A 47 -7.70 7.41 4.82
N ASP A 48 -8.84 7.80 4.27
CA ASP A 48 -9.80 8.66 4.98
C ASP A 48 -10.42 7.93 6.18
N ALA A 49 -10.75 6.65 6.02
CA ALA A 49 -11.27 5.83 7.11
C ALA A 49 -10.25 5.66 8.25
N LEU A 50 -8.99 5.36 7.92
CA LEU A 50 -7.90 5.25 8.90
C LEU A 50 -7.65 6.57 9.62
N GLN A 51 -7.69 7.69 8.89
CA GLN A 51 -7.55 9.03 9.46
C GLN A 51 -8.69 9.34 10.45
N LYS A 52 -9.95 9.06 10.09
CA LYS A 52 -11.11 9.23 10.98
C LYS A 52 -10.96 8.43 12.27
N ILE A 53 -10.52 7.17 12.16
CA ILE A 53 -10.31 6.32 13.35
C ILE A 53 -9.21 6.92 14.24
N TYR A 54 -8.09 7.33 13.65
CA TYR A 54 -7.00 7.95 14.38
C TYR A 54 -7.44 9.23 15.11
N GLU A 55 -8.18 10.11 14.45
CA GLU A 55 -8.67 11.36 15.04
C GLU A 55 -9.62 11.13 16.22
N GLN A 56 -10.41 10.06 16.18
CA GLN A 56 -11.39 9.76 17.25
C GLN A 56 -10.82 8.91 18.39
N THR A 57 -9.83 8.08 18.12
CA THR A 57 -9.35 7.06 19.07
C THR A 57 -7.89 7.26 19.51
N ASP A 58 -7.16 8.15 18.83
CA ASP A 58 -5.68 8.24 18.86
C ASP A 58 -4.98 6.90 18.52
N GLY A 59 -5.74 5.99 17.91
CA GLY A 59 -5.30 4.64 17.56
C GLY A 59 -4.40 4.66 16.33
N LYS A 60 -3.26 3.99 16.41
CA LYS A 60 -2.31 3.83 15.30
C LYS A 60 -2.25 2.41 14.76
N PHE A 61 -1.92 2.30 13.49
CA PHE A 61 -1.92 1.07 12.70
C PHE A 61 -0.50 0.63 12.36
N MET A 62 -0.30 -0.68 12.43
CA MET A 62 0.89 -1.34 11.91
C MET A 62 0.53 -2.03 10.61
N PHE A 63 1.29 -1.72 9.55
CA PHE A 63 1.11 -2.30 8.23
C PHE A 63 2.14 -3.38 7.96
N VAL A 64 1.66 -4.53 7.49
CA VAL A 64 2.52 -5.62 6.98
C VAL A 64 2.04 -5.95 5.57
N LEU A 65 2.90 -5.65 4.58
CA LEU A 65 2.67 -5.95 3.17
C LEU A 65 3.67 -7.00 2.73
N ASP A 66 3.19 -8.21 2.51
CA ASP A 66 4.00 -9.29 1.95
C ASP A 66 3.87 -9.28 0.42
N GLU A 67 5.00 -9.37 -0.29
CA GLU A 67 5.08 -9.38 -1.76
C GLU A 67 4.30 -8.22 -2.41
N TRP A 68 4.57 -6.99 -1.95
CA TRP A 68 3.90 -5.79 -2.48
C TRP A 68 4.15 -5.59 -3.99
N ASP A 69 5.25 -6.14 -4.50
CA ASP A 69 5.66 -6.14 -5.90
C ASP A 69 4.95 -7.20 -6.77
N ALA A 70 4.13 -8.09 -6.19
CA ALA A 70 3.43 -9.14 -6.92
C ALA A 70 2.56 -8.61 -8.07
N VAL A 71 1.95 -7.43 -7.88
CA VAL A 71 1.09 -6.78 -8.89
C VAL A 71 1.86 -6.45 -10.18
N PHE A 72 3.15 -6.14 -10.09
CA PHE A 72 3.96 -5.76 -11.26
C PHE A 72 4.24 -6.95 -12.18
N HIS A 73 4.04 -8.17 -11.69
CA HIS A 73 4.23 -9.42 -12.44
C HIS A 73 2.93 -9.98 -13.03
N MET A 74 1.79 -9.33 -12.78
CA MET A 74 0.51 -9.81 -13.29
C MET A 74 0.35 -9.48 -14.78
N PRO A 75 -0.14 -10.43 -15.61
CA PRO A 75 -0.15 -10.29 -17.07
C PRO A 75 -1.11 -9.21 -17.59
N PHE A 76 -2.04 -8.76 -16.75
CA PHE A 76 -3.06 -7.76 -17.08
C PHE A 76 -2.74 -6.35 -16.56
N ILE A 77 -1.55 -6.15 -15.98
CA ILE A 77 -1.13 -4.87 -15.40
C ILE A 77 -0.27 -4.11 -16.40
N SER A 78 -0.72 -2.92 -16.79
CA SER A 78 0.00 -1.96 -17.63
C SER A 78 1.02 -1.14 -16.83
N ARG A 79 1.82 -0.31 -17.50
CA ARG A 79 2.74 0.62 -16.81
C ARG A 79 1.97 1.72 -16.08
N GLU A 80 0.84 2.15 -16.65
CA GLU A 80 -0.06 3.13 -16.08
C GLU A 80 -0.67 2.56 -14.79
N ASP A 81 -1.14 1.31 -14.81
CA ASP A 81 -1.65 0.61 -13.62
C ASP A 81 -0.59 0.50 -12.50
N GLN A 82 0.68 0.27 -12.87
CA GLN A 82 1.78 0.25 -11.89
C GLN A 82 1.97 1.62 -11.20
N GLN A 83 1.84 2.72 -11.96
CA GLN A 83 1.93 4.07 -11.39
C GLN A 83 0.75 4.36 -10.48
N GLU A 84 -0.46 3.96 -10.87
CA GLU A 84 -1.66 4.09 -10.04
C GLU A 84 -1.53 3.29 -8.73
N TYR A 85 -0.97 2.08 -8.80
CA TYR A 85 -0.74 1.26 -7.61
C TYR A 85 0.28 1.89 -6.65
N LEU A 86 1.37 2.44 -7.18
CA LEU A 86 2.35 3.18 -6.38
C LEU A 86 1.74 4.42 -5.73
N LEU A 87 0.81 5.09 -6.43
CA LEU A 87 0.10 6.25 -5.90
C LEU A 87 -0.86 5.85 -4.77
N PHE A 88 -1.57 4.73 -4.92
CA PHE A 88 -2.38 4.13 -3.86
C PHE A 88 -1.55 3.85 -2.59
N LEU A 89 -0.41 3.16 -2.73
CA LEU A 89 0.47 2.88 -1.59
C LEU A 89 0.99 4.17 -0.95
N LYS A 90 1.29 5.19 -1.75
CA LYS A 90 1.71 6.50 -1.24
C LYS A 90 0.62 7.16 -0.41
N TRP A 91 -0.63 7.18 -0.86
CA TRP A 91 -1.73 7.76 -0.09
C TRP A 91 -2.04 6.98 1.18
N LEU A 92 -1.93 5.65 1.13
CA LEU A 92 -2.19 4.79 2.27
C LEU A 92 -1.08 4.82 3.33
N LEU A 93 0.19 5.01 2.93
CA LEU A 93 1.33 4.75 3.83
C LEU A 93 2.25 5.94 4.07
N LYS A 94 2.38 6.86 3.10
CA LYS A 94 3.43 7.89 3.18
C LYS A 94 3.01 9.04 4.09
N ASP A 95 3.85 9.34 5.08
CA ASP A 95 3.74 10.49 5.98
C ASP A 95 2.38 10.57 6.73
N GLN A 96 1.75 9.41 6.95
CA GLN A 96 0.43 9.32 7.57
C GLN A 96 0.54 9.28 9.10
N PRO A 97 -0.21 10.12 9.84
CA PRO A 97 -0.10 10.21 11.30
C PRO A 97 -0.63 8.98 12.03
N TYR A 98 -1.54 8.25 11.38
CA TYR A 98 -2.13 7.01 11.88
C TYR A 98 -1.19 5.81 11.81
N ILE A 99 0.04 5.94 11.29
CA ILE A 99 0.97 4.82 11.14
C ILE A 99 2.00 4.82 12.26
N VAL A 100 2.12 3.69 12.96
CA VAL A 100 3.22 3.45 13.91
C VAL A 100 4.39 2.73 13.24
N PHE A 101 4.11 1.83 12.29
CA PHE A 101 5.12 1.04 11.61
C PHE A 101 4.57 0.46 10.30
N ALA A 102 5.43 0.36 9.28
CA ALA A 102 5.12 -0.30 8.02
C ALA A 102 6.27 -1.21 7.60
N TYR A 103 5.98 -2.50 7.45
CA TYR A 103 6.91 -3.51 6.93
C TYR A 103 6.44 -3.98 5.57
N MET A 104 7.36 -3.98 4.59
CA MET A 104 7.06 -4.36 3.21
C MET A 104 8.12 -5.33 2.69
N THR A 105 7.70 -6.48 2.16
CA THR A 105 8.57 -7.45 1.48
C THR A 105 8.29 -7.42 -0.02
N GLY A 106 9.33 -7.54 -0.84
CA GLY A 106 9.23 -7.45 -2.30
C GLY A 106 10.40 -6.71 -2.92
N VAL A 107 10.59 -6.90 -4.23
CA VAL A 107 11.65 -6.26 -5.01
C VAL A 107 11.02 -5.48 -6.16
N LEU A 108 11.15 -4.16 -6.14
CA LEU A 108 10.74 -3.36 -7.29
C LEU A 108 11.49 -3.86 -8.54
N PRO A 109 10.79 -4.24 -9.63
CA PRO A 109 11.46 -4.71 -10.83
C PRO A 109 12.48 -3.67 -11.31
N ILE A 110 13.71 -4.10 -11.57
CA ILE A 110 14.74 -3.25 -12.21
C ILE A 110 14.35 -3.10 -13.69
N ALA A 111 13.27 -2.36 -13.95
CA ALA A 111 12.97 -1.92 -15.30
C ALA A 111 13.97 -0.82 -15.65
N LYS A 112 14.75 -1.02 -16.72
CA LYS A 112 15.45 0.08 -17.38
C LYS A 112 14.38 1.07 -17.85
N TYR A 113 14.07 2.07 -17.04
CA TYR A 113 13.32 3.25 -17.45
C TYR A 113 14.25 4.09 -18.35
N SER A 114 14.57 3.57 -19.53
CA SER A 114 15.41 4.24 -20.51
C SER A 114 14.57 5.20 -21.33
N SER A 115 14.52 6.45 -20.88
CA SER A 115 14.70 7.61 -21.76
C SER A 115 14.96 8.85 -20.91
N GLY A 116 16.23 9.20 -20.75
CA GLY A 116 16.64 10.59 -20.57
C GLY A 116 16.96 11.08 -19.15
N SER A 117 17.74 10.34 -18.38
CA SER A 117 18.89 10.86 -17.60
C SER A 117 19.50 9.70 -16.81
N GLU A 118 20.45 9.02 -17.45
CA GLU A 118 21.34 8.06 -16.81
C GLU A 118 22.33 8.79 -15.91
N GLN A 119 21.83 9.35 -14.80
CA GLN A 119 22.60 9.55 -13.58
C GLN A 119 21.92 8.82 -12.44
N ASN A 120 22.29 7.55 -12.42
CA ASN A 120 22.48 6.72 -11.24
C ASN A 120 22.88 7.54 -10.00
N MET A 121 21.92 8.02 -9.23
CA MET A 121 22.08 8.23 -7.79
C MET A 121 20.77 7.87 -7.09
N ILE A 122 20.64 6.58 -6.86
CA ILE A 122 19.87 6.03 -5.76
C ILE A 122 20.51 6.60 -4.48
N TRP A 123 20.14 7.83 -4.13
CA TRP A 123 20.46 8.39 -2.83
C TRP A 123 19.52 7.75 -1.83
N TYR A 124 19.95 6.65 -1.24
CA TYR A 124 19.54 6.31 0.11
C TYR A 124 20.05 7.43 1.03
N HIS A 125 19.23 8.45 1.23
CA HIS A 125 19.41 9.36 2.35
C HIS A 125 18.05 9.68 3.01
N GLN A 126 17.88 9.04 4.15
CA GLN A 126 16.83 9.15 5.14
C GLN A 126 16.76 10.57 5.71
N ARG A 127 15.63 11.26 5.59
CA ARG A 127 15.23 12.30 6.57
C ARG A 127 13.69 12.37 6.70
N ASN A 128 13.28 12.12 7.94
CA ASN A 128 12.01 12.44 8.61
C ASN A 128 10.80 11.50 8.39
N SER A 129 10.66 10.61 9.38
CA SER A 129 9.42 10.23 10.05
C SER A 129 8.45 9.21 9.44
N VAL A 130 8.92 8.25 8.64
CA VAL A 130 8.42 6.84 8.69
C VAL A 130 9.56 5.92 8.24
N ASN A 131 10.04 5.02 9.10
CA ASN A 131 10.99 3.99 8.68
C ASN A 131 10.21 2.88 7.95
N ILE A 132 10.01 3.04 6.63
CA ILE A 132 9.64 1.90 5.78
C ILE A 132 10.93 1.09 5.55
N LEU A 133 11.16 0.09 6.41
CA LEU A 133 12.28 -0.84 6.28
C LEU A 133 11.92 -1.90 5.23
N ALA A 134 12.20 -1.59 3.96
CA ALA A 134 12.23 -2.58 2.89
C ALA A 134 13.63 -3.19 2.81
N PHE A 135 13.79 -4.45 3.26
CA PHE A 135 15.04 -5.20 3.08
C PHE A 135 14.95 -6.05 1.83
N PRO A 136 15.88 -5.92 0.86
CA PRO A 136 16.03 -6.93 -0.17
C PRO A 136 16.57 -8.20 0.48
N MET A 137 15.77 -9.28 0.50
CA MET A 137 16.25 -10.60 0.90
C MET A 137 17.27 -11.07 -0.14
N ARG A 138 18.56 -11.03 0.22
CA ARG A 138 19.59 -11.78 -0.51
C ARG A 138 19.36 -13.26 -0.23
N LYS A 139 19.09 -14.05 -1.26
CA LYS A 139 19.46 -15.46 -1.23
C LYS A 139 20.98 -15.58 -1.33
#